data_AF-A0A9W6RWU0-F1
#
_entry.id   AF-A0A9W6RWU0-F1
#
_cell.length_a   1.000
_cell.length_b   1.000
_cell.length_c   1.000
_cell.angle_alpha   90.00
_cell.angle_beta   90.00
_cell.angle_gamma   90.00
#
_symmetry.space_group_name_H-M   'P 1'
#
loop_
_entity.id
_entity.type
_entity.pdbx_description
1 polymer ?
#
loop_
_entity_poly.entity_id
_entity_poly.type
_entity_poly.pdbx_seq_one_letter_code
_entity_poly.pdbx_strand_id
1 'polypeptide(L)' 'MSESAGITRGMSGGPLVTTAGNVSAMVFATDLGSAQGSFALTARELSSQARAGTTPVTAVSTGPCSD' A
#
# COMPACT_ATOMS: atom_id res chain seq x y z
N MET A 1 17.19 20.36 -8.40
CA MET A 1 15.90 20.31 -7.68
C MET A 1 15.53 18.83 -7.60
N SER A 2 15.54 18.23 -6.42
CA SER A 2 15.15 16.83 -6.24
C SER A 2 13.66 16.83 -5.92
N GLU A 3 12.82 16.59 -6.91
CA GLU A 3 11.43 16.22 -6.67
C GLU A 3 11.45 14.85 -5.98
N SER A 4 11.34 14.84 -4.65
CA SER A 4 10.87 13.65 -3.95
C SER A 4 9.50 13.36 -4.55
N ALA A 5 9.37 12.29 -5.34
CA ALA A 5 8.10 11.88 -5.90
C ALA A 5 7.14 11.57 -4.73
N GLY A 6 6.33 12.55 -4.36
CA GLY A 6 5.40 12.43 -3.24
C GLY A 6 4.32 11.40 -3.54
N ILE A 7 3.77 10.80 -2.49
CA ILE A 7 2.64 9.89 -2.63
C ILE A 7 1.40 10.70 -3.02
N THR A 8 0.85 10.42 -4.20
CA THR A 8 -0.36 11.07 -4.73
C THR A 8 -1.56 10.13 -4.75
N ARG A 9 -2.76 10.71 -4.93
CA ARG A 9 -4.00 9.93 -5.12
C ARG A 9 -3.82 8.94 -6.26
N GLY A 10 -4.21 7.70 -6.03
CA GLY A 10 -4.08 6.60 -6.99
C GLY A 10 -2.87 5.69 -6.74
N MET A 11 -1.93 6.07 -5.86
CA MET A 11 -0.82 5.21 -5.44
C MET A 11 -1.19 4.18 -4.36
N SER A 12 -2.44 4.20 -3.85
CA SER A 12 -2.92 3.22 -2.87
C SER A 12 -2.84 1.81 -3.44
N GLY A 13 -2.31 0.86 -2.65
CA GLY A 13 -2.01 -0.50 -3.09
C GLY A 13 -0.64 -0.66 -3.76
N GLY A 14 0.08 0.43 -4.03
CA GLY A 14 1.43 0.39 -4.62
C GLY A 14 2.49 -0.12 -3.62
N PRO A 15 3.47 -0.92 -4.07
CA PRO A 15 4.55 -1.40 -3.21
C PRO A 15 5.62 -0.32 -2.99
N LEU A 16 6.15 -0.26 -1.78
CA LEU A 16 7.46 0.33 -1.52
C LEU A 16 8.51 -0.76 -1.72
N VAL A 17 9.45 -0.50 -2.63
CA VAL A 17 10.52 -1.44 -2.99
C VAL A 17 11.86 -0.95 -2.44
N THR A 18 12.63 -1.85 -1.86
CA THR A 18 14.01 -1.58 -1.44
C THR A 18 14.92 -1.47 -2.66
N THR A 19 16.12 -0.92 -2.46
CA THR A 19 17.16 -0.87 -3.52
C THR A 19 17.57 -2.25 -4.03
N ALA A 20 17.30 -3.30 -3.25
CA ALA A 20 17.51 -4.69 -3.64
C ALA A 20 16.31 -5.33 -4.38
N GLY A 21 15.26 -4.56 -4.66
CA GLY A 21 14.07 -5.04 -5.39
C GLY A 21 13.05 -5.81 -4.53
N ASN A 22 13.19 -5.79 -3.20
CA ASN A 22 12.25 -6.47 -2.30
C ASN A 22 11.11 -5.53 -1.89
N VAL A 23 9.88 -6.04 -1.78
CA VAL A 23 8.76 -5.26 -1.23
C VAL A 23 8.92 -5.14 0.28
N SER A 24 9.07 -3.91 0.79
CA SER A 24 9.19 -3.63 2.22
C SER A 24 7.87 -3.18 2.86
N ALA A 25 6.98 -2.57 2.09
CA ALA A 25 5.68 -2.06 2.55
C ALA A 25 4.72 -1.82 1.37
N MET A 26 3.47 -1.46 1.67
CA MET A 26 2.46 -1.05 0.69
C MET A 26 1.81 0.26 1.12
N VAL A 27 1.68 1.20 0.18
CA VAL A 27 1.04 2.50 0.39
C VAL A 27 -0.46 2.32 0.61
N PHE A 28 -1.04 3.00 1.61
CA PHE A 28 -2.49 2.98 1.84
C PHE A 28 -3.12 4.37 2.01
N ALA A 29 -2.36 5.36 2.48
CA ALA A 29 -2.89 6.71 2.67
C ALA A 29 -1.80 7.78 2.48
N THR A 30 -2.26 8.98 2.17
CA THR A 30 -1.47 10.19 2.16
C THR A 30 -2.30 11.29 2.82
N ASP A 31 -1.66 12.09 3.65
CA ASP A 31 -2.24 13.29 4.25
C ASP A 31 -2.12 14.43 3.24
N LEU A 32 -3.27 14.89 2.73
CA LEU A 32 -3.31 15.98 1.76
C LEU A 32 -3.03 17.35 2.39
N GLY A 33 -3.06 17.46 3.72
CA GLY A 33 -2.78 18.68 4.47
C GLY A 33 -1.30 18.82 4.88
N SER A 34 -0.50 17.77 4.78
CA SER A 34 0.92 17.81 5.11
C SER A 34 1.78 17.19 4.00
N ALA A 35 2.79 17.94 3.53
CA ALA A 35 3.68 17.49 2.45
C ALA A 35 4.55 16.26 2.82
N GLN A 36 4.43 15.73 4.04
CA GLN A 36 5.27 14.67 4.60
C GLN A 36 4.46 13.50 5.16
N GLY A 37 3.13 13.63 5.30
CA GLY A 37 2.30 12.58 5.86
C GLY A 37 1.97 11.53 4.81
N SER A 38 2.81 10.51 4.68
CA SER A 38 2.55 9.37 3.81
C SER A 38 2.59 8.10 4.64
N PHE A 39 1.59 7.24 4.45
CA PHE A 39 1.40 6.05 5.28
C PHE A 39 1.47 4.78 4.44
N ALA A 40 2.25 3.82 4.96
CA ALA A 40 2.42 2.51 4.35
C ALA A 40 2.30 1.41 5.41
N LEU A 41 1.64 0.32 5.06
CA LEU A 41 1.60 -0.91 5.84
C LEU A 41 2.89 -1.69 5.59
N THR A 42 3.59 -2.07 6.65
CA THR A 42 4.82 -2.86 6.56
C THR A 42 4.53 -4.25 5.99
N ALA A 43 5.53 -4.86 5.35
CA ALA A 43 5.42 -6.26 4.91
C ALA A 43 5.08 -7.22 6.06
N ARG A 44 5.48 -6.88 7.29
CA ARG A 44 5.13 -7.66 8.49
C ARG A 44 3.63 -7.59 8.79
N GLU A 45 3.04 -6.40 8.76
CA GLU A 45 1.59 -6.21 8.99
C GLU A 45 0.75 -6.87 7.90
N LEU A 46 1.22 -6.86 6.65
CA LEU A 46 0.53 -7.50 5.52
C LEU A 46 0.71 -9.02 5.44
N SER A 47 1.67 -9.59 6.18
CA SER A 47 2.12 -10.97 5.96
C SER A 47 1.01 -12.03 6.08
N SER A 48 0.07 -11.86 7.00
CA SER A 48 -1.05 -12.80 7.18
C SER A 48 -2.02 -12.75 6.01
N GLN A 49 -2.39 -11.55 5.57
CA GLN A 49 -3.32 -11.33 4.45
C GLN A 49 -2.69 -11.75 3.12
N ALA A 50 -1.41 -11.44 2.91
CA ALA A 50 -0.66 -11.86 1.74
C ALA A 50 -0.61 -13.39 1.62
N ARG A 51 -0.41 -14.11 2.73
CA ARG A 51 -0.48 -15.58 2.76
C ARG A 51 -1.89 -16.11 2.50
N ALA A 52 -2.91 -15.48 3.09
CA ALA A 52 -4.29 -15.88 2.87
C ALA A 52 -4.72 -15.69 1.41
N GLY A 53 -4.21 -14.67 0.73
CA GLY A 53 -4.54 -14.36 -0.67
C GLY A 53 -3.95 -15.31 -1.73
N THR A 54 -3.07 -16.25 -1.37
CA THR A 54 -2.43 -17.17 -2.34
C THR A 54 -3.28 -18.40 -2.68
N THR A 55 -4.33 -18.68 -1.90
CA THR A 55 -5.12 -19.92 -1.98
C THR A 55 -6.52 -19.75 -2.60
N PRO A 56 -7.27 -18.66 -2.35
CA PRO A 56 -8.62 -18.50 -2.87
C PRO A 56 -8.61 -18.36 -4.40
N VAL A 57 -9.35 -19.23 -5.07
CA VAL A 57 -9.62 -19.15 -6.53
C VAL A 57 -11.05 -18.69 -6.83
N THR A 58 -11.86 -18.52 -5.79
CA THR A 58 -13.24 -18.04 -5.87
C THR A 58 -13.32 -16.57 -5.47
N ALA A 59 -14.13 -15.80 -6.18
CA ALA A 59 -14.38 -14.39 -5.85
C ALA A 59 -14.92 -14.23 -4.42
N VAL A 60 -14.50 -13.16 -3.74
CA VAL A 60 -14.93 -12.79 -2.39
C VAL A 60 -15.62 -11.42 -2.41
N SER A 61 -16.43 -11.14 -1.39
CA SER A 61 -17.07 -9.82 -1.23
C SER A 61 -16.03 -8.73 -0.96
N THR A 62 -16.25 -7.55 -1.54
CA THR A 62 -15.43 -6.33 -1.29
C THR A 62 -16.01 -5.44 -0.19
N GLY A 63 -17.13 -5.82 0.43
CA GLY A 63 -17.85 -4.96 1.36
C GLY A 63 -18.60 -3.81 0.68
N PRO A 64 -19.24 -2.91 1.47
CA PRO A 64 -19.91 -1.73 0.95
C PRO A 64 -18.91 -0.69 0.41
N CYS A 65 -19.42 0.29 -0.34
CA CYS A 65 -18.62 1.46 -0.70
C CYS A 65 -18.21 2.24 0.56
N SER A 66 -16.95 2.68 0.61
CA SER A 66 -16.48 3.63 1.62
C SER A 66 -17.12 5.01 1.41
N ASP A 67 -17.48 5.69 2.49
CA ASP A 67 -17.92 7.10 2.50
C ASP A 67 -16.84 8.06 1.95
#